data_AF-A0A1A8BI01-F1
#
_entry.id   AF-A0A1A8BI01-F1
#
_cell.length_a   1.000
_cell.length_b   1.000
_cell.length_c   1.000
_cell.angle_alpha   90.00
_cell.angle_beta   90.00
_cell.angle_gamma   90.00
#
_symmetry.space_group_name_H-M   'P 1'
#
loop_
_entity.id
_entity.type
_entity.pdbx_description
1 polymer ?
#
loop_
_entity_poly.entity_id
_entity_poly.type
_entity_poly.pdbx_seq_one_letter_code
_entity_poly.pdbx_strand_id
1 'polypeptide(L)'
;MEYNTMGKVVFPRVARVCKNDRGGSPRVLEKQWTSFLKSRLNCSIPGDSHFYFNILQAVTDVLHINGRDVVMATFSTPYNSIPGSAVCAYDMAEVAHTFTGRFKEQKSPDSTWTPFPEEKVPKPRPGNCAGSPSMERYKVSNEFPDDTLNFIKMHPLMDEAVPSIANRPWFLKTMVRYRLTRIVVDNKAGPHKNHTVVFLGSEKGIILKFLAKMNNGFLNDSLFLEELNVYNPDRCSIDGVDDKRIIGMQIDTRGHALWVAFTSCVVKVPLSRCERHGRCKKSCIASRDPYCG
;
A
#
# COMPACT_ATOMS: atom_id res chain seq x y z
N MET A 1 -17.92 7.87 -10.21
CA MET A 1 -16.61 7.43 -10.74
C MET A 1 -15.89 8.68 -11.25
N GLU A 2 -14.65 8.93 -10.84
CA GLU A 2 -13.99 10.25 -11.00
C GLU A 2 -13.52 10.60 -12.42
N TYR A 3 -13.52 9.66 -13.36
CA TYR A 3 -12.94 9.83 -14.70
C TYR A 3 -13.78 9.19 -15.82
N ASN A 4 -15.11 9.31 -15.74
CA ASN A 4 -15.99 8.76 -16.78
C ASN A 4 -15.85 9.47 -18.14
N THR A 5 -15.34 10.70 -18.16
CA THR A 5 -15.29 11.56 -19.35
C THR A 5 -14.22 11.17 -20.38
N MET A 6 -13.25 10.31 -20.02
CA MET A 6 -12.13 9.93 -20.89
C MET A 6 -11.93 8.41 -21.00
N GLY A 7 -12.96 7.62 -20.68
CA GLY A 7 -12.92 6.16 -20.70
C GLY A 7 -12.63 5.52 -19.33
N LYS A 8 -12.38 4.21 -19.31
CA LYS A 8 -12.24 3.44 -18.07
C LYS A 8 -10.84 3.59 -17.48
N VAL A 9 -10.71 4.26 -16.33
CA VAL A 9 -9.47 4.39 -15.56
C VAL A 9 -9.59 3.70 -14.21
N VAL A 10 -8.57 2.92 -13.83
CA VAL A 10 -8.46 2.26 -12.52
C VAL A 10 -7.70 3.17 -11.56
N PHE A 11 -8.14 3.24 -10.30
CA PHE A 11 -7.45 4.00 -9.24
C PHE A 11 -7.29 3.15 -7.99
N PRO A 12 -6.12 3.24 -7.32
CA PRO A 12 -5.91 2.58 -6.04
C PRO A 12 -6.62 3.37 -4.93
N ARG A 13 -7.20 2.67 -3.96
CA ARG A 13 -7.97 3.28 -2.86
C ARG A 13 -7.52 2.75 -1.51
N VAL A 14 -7.59 3.64 -0.53
CA VAL A 14 -7.72 3.28 0.88
C VAL A 14 -9.12 3.68 1.32
N ALA A 15 -9.75 2.84 2.13
CA ALA A 15 -11.05 3.13 2.72
C ALA A 15 -10.98 2.96 4.24
N ARG A 16 -11.83 3.69 4.96
CA ARG A 16 -11.99 3.57 6.40
C ARG A 16 -13.42 3.16 6.75
N VAL A 17 -13.55 2.45 7.86
CA VAL A 17 -14.80 2.19 8.59
C VAL A 17 -14.50 2.27 10.08
N CYS A 18 -15.47 2.74 10.87
CA CYS A 18 -15.39 2.73 12.32
C CYS A 18 -15.62 1.32 12.83
N LYS A 19 -14.73 0.84 13.73
CA LYS A 19 -14.86 -0.49 14.34
C LYS A 19 -16.16 -0.66 15.14
N ASN A 20 -16.71 0.44 15.65
CA ASN A 20 -17.94 0.48 16.44
C ASN A 20 -19.18 0.90 15.63
N ASP A 21 -19.12 0.88 14.29
CA ASP A 21 -20.27 1.17 13.43
C ASP A 21 -21.35 0.10 13.62
N ARG A 22 -22.59 0.54 13.86
CA ARG A 22 -23.77 -0.32 14.09
C ARG A 22 -24.85 -0.14 13.03
N GLY A 23 -24.50 0.48 11.91
CA GLY A 23 -25.45 0.84 10.87
C GLY A 23 -26.20 2.14 11.15
N GLY A 24 -26.99 2.57 10.17
CA GLY A 24 -27.74 3.82 10.21
C GLY A 24 -29.08 3.72 10.94
N SER A 25 -29.88 4.77 10.77
CA SER A 25 -31.24 4.84 11.29
C SER A 25 -32.17 3.93 10.49
N PRO A 26 -33.40 3.65 10.98
CA PRO A 26 -34.41 2.92 10.20
C PRO A 26 -34.78 3.60 8.87
N ARG A 27 -34.46 4.89 8.70
CA ARG A 27 -34.77 5.68 7.50
C ARG A 27 -33.64 5.68 6.48
N VAL A 28 -32.38 5.64 6.93
CA VAL A 28 -31.21 5.82 6.09
C VAL A 28 -30.07 4.89 6.52
N LEU A 29 -29.50 4.14 5.57
CA LEU A 29 -28.38 3.21 5.78
C LEU A 29 -28.65 2.15 6.86
N GLU A 30 -29.90 1.70 7.01
CA GLU A 30 -30.23 0.58 7.92
C GLU A 30 -29.39 -0.65 7.53
N LYS A 31 -28.64 -1.22 8.49
CA LYS A 31 -27.72 -2.36 8.29
C LYS A 31 -26.59 -2.10 7.26
N GLN A 32 -26.28 -0.84 6.96
CA GLN A 32 -25.21 -0.42 6.05
C GLN A 32 -24.20 0.48 6.77
N TRP A 33 -22.95 0.52 6.31
CA TRP A 33 -21.90 1.34 6.92
C TRP A 33 -22.28 2.82 6.95
N THR A 34 -22.14 3.44 8.12
CA THR A 34 -22.33 4.88 8.36
C THR A 34 -21.02 5.66 8.39
N SER A 35 -19.90 4.94 8.26
CA SER A 35 -18.55 5.47 8.37
C SER A 35 -17.66 5.19 7.15
N PHE A 36 -18.22 4.57 6.10
CA PHE A 36 -17.49 4.23 4.90
C PHE A 36 -17.09 5.48 4.10
N LEU A 37 -15.79 5.75 4.06
CA LEU A 37 -15.19 6.75 3.18
C LEU A 37 -13.98 6.13 2.48
N LYS A 38 -13.69 6.58 1.26
CA LYS A 38 -12.50 6.19 0.50
C LYS A 38 -11.77 7.38 -0.08
N SER A 39 -10.45 7.28 -0.16
CA SER A 39 -9.57 8.25 -0.84
C SER A 39 -8.67 7.52 -1.84
N ARG A 40 -8.20 8.26 -2.85
CA ARG A 40 -7.19 7.79 -3.81
C ARG A 40 -5.84 7.69 -3.13
N LEU A 41 -5.07 6.64 -3.40
CA LEU A 41 -3.64 6.60 -3.05
C LEU A 41 -2.79 7.24 -4.15
N ASN A 42 -1.87 8.14 -3.81
CA ASN A 42 -0.96 8.76 -4.78
C ASN A 42 0.42 8.09 -4.77
N CYS A 43 0.64 7.21 -5.75
CA CYS A 43 1.96 6.68 -6.10
C CYS A 43 2.35 7.18 -7.50
N SER A 44 3.19 8.21 -7.56
CA SER A 44 3.57 8.84 -8.83
C SER A 44 4.98 9.40 -8.84
N ILE A 45 5.58 9.45 -10.03
CA ILE A 45 6.84 10.15 -10.25
C ILE A 45 6.50 11.61 -10.57
N PRO A 46 6.99 12.58 -9.78
CA PRO A 46 6.77 14.00 -10.05
C PRO A 46 7.53 14.44 -11.31
N GLY A 47 6.99 15.44 -12.00
CA GLY A 47 7.53 16.05 -13.23
C GLY A 47 6.53 17.07 -13.78
N ASP A 48 6.77 17.62 -14.97
CA ASP A 48 5.86 18.57 -15.65
C ASP A 48 4.42 18.02 -15.75
N SER A 49 4.32 16.70 -15.91
CA SER A 49 3.11 15.92 -15.68
C SER A 49 3.45 14.69 -14.88
N HIS A 50 2.64 14.40 -13.86
CA HIS A 50 2.88 13.27 -12.96
C HIS A 50 2.63 11.94 -13.68
N PHE A 51 3.56 10.99 -13.53
CA PHE A 51 3.38 9.63 -14.01
C PHE A 51 2.87 8.72 -12.88
N TYR A 52 1.65 8.21 -12.98
CA TYR A 52 0.98 7.46 -11.91
C TYR A 52 1.07 5.94 -12.08
N PHE A 53 1.32 5.24 -10.98
CA PHE A 53 1.17 3.78 -10.89
C PHE A 53 -0.15 3.47 -10.19
N ASN A 54 -1.17 3.08 -10.97
CA ASN A 54 -2.54 2.99 -10.46
C ASN A 54 -3.01 1.57 -10.12
N ILE A 55 -2.33 0.52 -10.60
CA ILE A 55 -2.75 -0.86 -10.35
C ILE A 55 -2.09 -1.36 -9.07
N LEU A 56 -2.77 -1.21 -7.94
CA LEU A 56 -2.34 -1.74 -6.63
C LEU A 56 -2.26 -3.28 -6.68
N GLN A 57 -1.17 -3.85 -6.17
CA GLN A 57 -0.90 -5.28 -6.19
C GLN A 57 -0.89 -5.91 -4.78
N ALA A 58 -0.21 -5.27 -3.83
CA ALA A 58 -0.19 -5.68 -2.43
C ALA A 58 0.06 -4.48 -1.51
N VAL A 59 -0.29 -4.65 -0.24
CA VAL A 59 -0.04 -3.72 0.86
C VAL A 59 0.46 -4.54 2.04
N THR A 60 1.44 -4.04 2.79
CA THR A 60 1.88 -4.66 4.04
C THR A 60 0.85 -4.45 5.16
N ASP A 61 1.01 -5.18 6.27
CA ASP A 61 0.46 -4.73 7.54
C ASP A 61 1.09 -3.38 7.96
N VAL A 62 0.56 -2.77 9.03
CA VAL A 62 1.14 -1.57 9.62
C VAL A 62 2.50 -1.89 10.22
N LEU A 63 3.53 -1.18 9.77
CA LEU A 63 4.90 -1.31 10.21
C LEU A 63 5.27 -0.10 11.07
N HIS A 64 5.92 -0.35 12.21
CA HIS A 64 6.47 0.72 13.04
C HIS A 64 7.93 1.00 12.65
N ILE A 65 8.18 2.14 12.01
CA ILE A 65 9.47 2.51 11.42
C ILE A 65 9.80 3.94 11.85
N ASN A 66 10.88 4.12 12.64
CA ASN A 66 11.32 5.42 13.16
C ASN A 66 10.21 6.25 13.83
N GLY A 67 9.42 5.64 14.72
CA GLY A 67 8.36 6.32 15.45
C GLY A 67 7.11 6.61 14.63
N ARG A 68 7.05 6.15 13.37
CA ARG A 68 5.90 6.30 12.47
C ARG A 68 5.27 4.95 12.19
N ASP A 69 3.95 4.93 12.10
CA ASP A 69 3.19 3.79 11.62
C ASP A 69 2.97 3.95 10.12
N VAL A 70 3.52 3.03 9.34
CA VAL A 70 3.55 3.13 7.88
C VAL A 70 3.08 1.83 7.23
N VAL A 71 2.48 1.95 6.05
CA VAL A 71 2.23 0.81 5.16
C VAL A 71 3.01 0.98 3.87
N MET A 72 3.55 -0.11 3.33
CA MET A 72 4.19 -0.12 2.01
C MET A 72 3.31 -0.86 1.03
N ALA A 73 3.26 -0.37 -0.21
CA ALA A 73 2.40 -0.93 -1.24
C ALA A 73 3.10 -1.01 -2.59
N THR A 74 2.85 -2.10 -3.30
CA THR A 74 3.32 -2.36 -4.66
C THR A 74 2.25 -1.93 -5.65
N PHE A 75 2.66 -1.17 -6.66
CA PHE A 75 1.80 -0.70 -7.74
C PHE A 75 2.42 -1.07 -9.09
N SER A 76 1.58 -1.18 -10.11
CA SER A 76 2.02 -1.30 -11.49
C SER A 76 1.26 -0.38 -12.45
N THR A 77 1.80 -0.25 -13.66
CA THR A 77 1.09 0.34 -14.79
C THR A 77 -0.01 -0.61 -15.29
N PRO A 78 -1.07 -0.09 -15.94
CA PRO A 78 -2.12 -0.90 -16.56
C PRO A 78 -1.58 -2.04 -17.44
N TYR A 79 -2.30 -3.16 -17.51
CA TYR A 79 -1.86 -4.35 -18.26
C TYR A 79 -1.62 -4.09 -19.75
N ASN A 80 -2.40 -3.18 -20.34
CA ASN A 80 -2.33 -2.75 -21.74
C ASN A 80 -1.36 -1.57 -21.97
N SER A 81 -0.38 -1.36 -21.09
CA SER A 81 0.61 -0.28 -21.18
C SER A 81 2.03 -0.82 -21.02
N ILE A 82 3.04 0.05 -21.21
CA ILE A 82 4.44 -0.29 -20.98
C ILE A 82 4.59 -0.76 -19.52
N PRO A 83 5.11 -1.98 -19.26
CA PRO A 83 5.21 -2.51 -17.90
C PRO A 83 6.12 -1.66 -17.02
N GLY A 84 5.59 -1.26 -15.87
CA GLY A 84 6.34 -0.60 -14.83
C GLY A 84 5.77 -0.97 -13.48
N SER A 85 6.63 -1.07 -12.47
CA SER A 85 6.25 -1.29 -11.08
C SER A 85 6.91 -0.27 -10.17
N ALA A 86 6.20 0.07 -9.10
CA ALA A 86 6.63 1.03 -8.09
C ALA A 86 6.32 0.50 -6.69
N VAL A 87 7.13 0.89 -5.72
CA VAL A 87 6.81 0.73 -4.29
C VAL A 87 6.67 2.12 -3.68
N CYS A 88 5.51 2.40 -3.09
CA CYS A 88 5.26 3.62 -2.34
C CYS A 88 4.93 3.26 -0.89
N ALA A 89 5.34 4.11 0.04
CA ALA A 89 4.97 3.99 1.45
C ALA A 89 4.04 5.14 1.84
N TYR A 90 3.15 4.90 2.79
CA TYR A 90 2.16 5.85 3.27
C TYR A 90 2.21 5.91 4.80
N ASP A 91 2.25 7.11 5.35
CA ASP A 91 2.14 7.34 6.78
C ASP A 91 0.67 7.21 7.20
N MET A 92 0.39 6.41 8.22
CA MET A 92 -0.97 6.19 8.69
C MET A 92 -1.60 7.48 9.26
N ALA A 93 -0.79 8.44 9.72
CA ALA A 93 -1.27 9.76 10.12
C ALA A 93 -1.79 10.55 8.90
N GLU A 94 -1.08 10.53 7.77
CA GLU A 94 -1.50 11.18 6.52
C GLU A 94 -2.74 10.50 5.91
N VAL A 95 -2.80 9.17 5.99
CA VAL A 95 -4.01 8.40 5.61
C VAL A 95 -5.21 8.87 6.42
N ALA A 96 -5.07 8.98 7.75
CA ALA A 96 -6.14 9.43 8.62
C ALA A 96 -6.52 10.90 8.35
N HIS A 97 -5.52 11.77 8.14
CA HIS A 97 -5.71 13.19 7.86
C HIS A 97 -6.53 13.42 6.58
N THR A 98 -6.30 12.63 5.54
CA THR A 98 -7.05 12.75 4.26
C THR A 98 -8.57 12.60 4.45
N PHE A 99 -9.01 11.80 5.43
CA PHE A 99 -10.43 11.65 5.74
C PHE A 99 -11.02 12.78 6.60
N THR A 100 -10.21 13.76 7.00
CA THR A 100 -10.63 15.01 7.63
C THR A 100 -10.78 16.15 6.62
N GLY A 101 -10.24 15.99 5.39
CA GLY A 101 -10.31 16.95 4.31
C GLY A 101 -11.68 16.98 3.61
N ARG A 102 -11.78 17.72 2.50
CA ARG A 102 -13.06 17.93 1.80
C ARG A 102 -13.55 16.65 1.11
N PHE A 103 -14.87 16.51 1.05
CA PHE A 103 -15.52 15.48 0.23
C PHE A 103 -15.48 15.87 -1.24
N LYS A 104 -15.67 14.90 -2.12
CA LYS A 104 -15.78 15.12 -3.56
C LYS A 104 -17.22 15.00 -4.02
N GLU A 105 -17.65 15.92 -4.87
CA GLU A 105 -18.99 15.90 -5.47
C GLU A 105 -18.94 15.99 -7.00
N GLN A 106 -20.04 15.58 -7.62
CA GLN A 106 -20.32 15.80 -9.03
C GLN A 106 -21.67 16.51 -9.12
N LYS A 107 -21.68 17.80 -9.47
CA LYS A 107 -22.89 18.65 -9.42
C LYS A 107 -23.99 18.20 -10.39
N SER A 108 -23.57 17.68 -11.54
CA SER A 108 -24.42 17.02 -12.53
C SER A 108 -23.70 15.79 -13.09
N PRO A 109 -24.41 14.80 -13.68
CA PRO A 109 -23.81 13.59 -14.22
C PRO A 109 -22.67 13.82 -15.23
N ASP A 110 -22.70 14.95 -15.94
CA ASP A 110 -21.72 15.32 -16.96
C ASP A 110 -20.65 16.32 -16.47
N SER A 111 -20.82 16.89 -15.27
CA SER A 111 -19.87 17.85 -14.70
C SER A 111 -18.58 17.16 -14.22
N THR A 112 -17.49 17.91 -14.19
CA THR A 112 -16.24 17.48 -13.54
C THR A 112 -16.44 17.34 -12.04
N TRP A 113 -15.70 16.42 -11.43
CA TRP A 113 -15.69 16.27 -9.98
C TRP A 113 -15.03 17.49 -9.33
N THR A 114 -15.68 18.08 -8.33
CA THR A 114 -15.19 19.23 -7.59
C THR A 114 -15.20 18.97 -6.09
N PRO A 115 -14.36 19.68 -5.30
CA PRO A 115 -14.43 19.62 -3.86
C PRO A 115 -15.79 20.16 -3.36
N PHE A 116 -16.43 19.44 -2.45
CA PHE A 116 -17.65 19.88 -1.79
C PHE A 116 -17.32 21.00 -0.78
N PRO A 117 -18.08 22.12 -0.76
CA PRO A 117 -17.84 23.22 0.17
C PRO A 117 -17.96 22.80 1.64
N GLU A 118 -16.94 23.08 2.45
CA GLU A 118 -16.85 22.61 3.85
C GLU A 118 -17.98 23.21 4.71
N GLU A 119 -18.43 24.43 4.39
CA GLU A 119 -19.49 25.13 5.12
C GLU A 119 -20.87 24.46 4.99
N LYS A 120 -21.03 23.62 3.95
CA LYS A 120 -22.26 22.88 3.67
C LYS A 120 -22.23 21.45 4.21
N VAL A 121 -21.12 21.00 4.78
CA VAL A 121 -21.01 19.66 5.35
C VAL A 121 -21.91 19.59 6.60
N PRO A 122 -22.80 18.59 6.70
CA PRO A 122 -23.73 18.50 7.82
C PRO A 122 -23.00 18.23 9.14
N LYS A 123 -23.70 18.50 10.26
CA LYS A 123 -23.22 18.24 11.61
C LYS A 123 -24.15 17.21 12.27
N PRO A 124 -23.62 16.12 12.85
CA PRO A 124 -22.19 15.79 12.98
C PRO A 124 -21.46 15.51 11.66
N ARG A 125 -20.13 15.70 11.66
CA ARG A 125 -19.33 15.50 10.44
C ARG A 125 -19.43 14.04 9.96
N PRO A 126 -19.85 13.80 8.71
CA PRO A 126 -20.01 12.45 8.18
C PRO A 126 -18.73 11.63 8.23
N GLY A 127 -18.85 10.37 8.67
CA GLY A 127 -17.74 9.44 8.77
C GLY A 127 -16.94 9.47 10.08
N ASN A 128 -17.26 10.37 11.01
CA ASN A 128 -16.71 10.32 12.37
C ASN A 128 -17.41 9.23 13.19
N CYS A 129 -16.63 8.54 14.03
CA CYS A 129 -17.16 7.45 14.85
C CYS A 129 -18.02 7.98 15.99
N ALA A 130 -19.14 7.31 16.27
CA ALA A 130 -19.96 7.55 17.45
C ALA A 130 -19.11 7.42 18.73
N GLY A 131 -19.35 8.30 19.71
CA GLY A 131 -18.58 8.35 20.96
C GLY A 131 -17.15 8.91 20.85
N SER A 132 -16.73 9.39 19.68
CA SER A 132 -15.49 10.19 19.58
C SER A 132 -15.66 11.58 20.23
N PRO A 133 -14.57 12.31 20.55
CA PRO A 133 -14.67 13.65 21.17
C PRO A 133 -15.54 14.64 20.38
N SER A 134 -15.53 14.54 19.05
CA SER A 134 -16.39 15.35 18.17
C SER A 134 -17.86 14.89 18.09
N MET A 135 -18.17 13.73 18.69
CA MET A 135 -19.41 12.97 18.56
C MET A 135 -19.96 12.49 19.91
N GLU A 136 -19.56 13.10 21.03
CA GLU A 136 -19.90 12.63 22.38
C GLU A 136 -21.41 12.54 22.63
N ARG A 137 -22.20 13.37 21.92
CA ARG A 137 -23.66 13.34 21.95
C ARG A 137 -24.26 12.02 21.42
N TYR A 138 -23.58 11.36 20.48
CA TYR A 138 -24.08 10.17 19.79
C TYR A 138 -23.31 8.94 20.29
N LYS A 139 -23.98 8.05 21.03
CA LYS A 139 -23.34 6.87 21.61
C LYS A 139 -23.21 5.74 20.58
N VAL A 140 -24.15 5.66 19.64
CA VAL A 140 -24.18 4.65 18.57
C VAL A 140 -24.54 5.31 17.24
N SER A 141 -24.10 4.73 16.12
CA SER A 141 -24.33 5.29 14.78
C SER A 141 -25.80 5.31 14.35
N ASN A 142 -26.65 4.48 14.95
CA ASN A 142 -28.09 4.45 14.64
C ASN A 142 -28.81 5.75 15.04
N GLU A 143 -28.21 6.54 15.94
CA GLU A 143 -28.71 7.84 16.41
C GLU A 143 -28.29 9.00 15.49
N PHE A 144 -27.49 8.74 14.46
CA PHE A 144 -27.05 9.80 13.56
C PHE A 144 -28.23 10.43 12.81
N PRO A 145 -28.24 11.75 12.62
CA PRO A 145 -29.33 12.40 11.91
C PRO A 145 -29.32 12.03 10.42
N ASP A 146 -30.51 12.08 9.80
CA ASP A 146 -30.70 11.64 8.42
C ASP A 146 -29.89 12.46 7.41
N ASP A 147 -29.61 13.73 7.68
CA ASP A 147 -28.79 14.59 6.80
C ASP A 147 -27.35 14.08 6.70
N THR A 148 -26.75 13.68 7.83
CA THR A 148 -25.41 13.11 7.95
C THR A 148 -25.34 11.77 7.22
N LEU A 149 -26.34 10.91 7.43
CA LEU A 149 -26.42 9.59 6.80
C LEU A 149 -26.67 9.67 5.29
N ASN A 150 -27.56 10.55 4.84
CA ASN A 150 -27.80 10.78 3.41
C ASN A 150 -26.56 11.39 2.74
N PHE A 151 -25.86 12.29 3.43
CA PHE A 151 -24.65 12.89 2.90
C PHE A 151 -23.56 11.85 2.64
N ILE A 152 -23.20 11.01 3.63
CA ILE A 152 -22.13 10.01 3.43
C ILE A 152 -22.50 8.95 2.40
N LYS A 153 -23.79 8.60 2.31
CA LYS A 153 -24.32 7.71 1.26
C LYS A 153 -24.03 8.26 -0.14
N MET A 154 -24.15 9.56 -0.33
CA MET A 154 -23.96 10.24 -1.61
C MET A 154 -22.50 10.68 -1.87
N HIS A 155 -21.72 10.91 -0.80
CA HIS A 155 -20.35 11.42 -0.87
C HIS A 155 -19.33 10.49 -0.20
N PRO A 156 -19.19 9.23 -0.63
CA PRO A 156 -18.25 8.28 -0.01
C PRO A 156 -16.78 8.56 -0.37
N LEU A 157 -16.50 9.55 -1.20
CA LEU A 157 -15.19 9.79 -1.82
C LEU A 157 -14.61 11.13 -1.36
N MET A 158 -13.38 11.09 -0.86
CA MET A 158 -12.62 12.29 -0.49
C MET A 158 -12.03 12.97 -1.73
N ASP A 159 -11.90 14.29 -1.68
CA ASP A 159 -11.35 15.10 -2.77
C ASP A 159 -9.83 14.86 -2.95
N GLU A 160 -9.11 14.90 -1.83
CA GLU A 160 -7.67 14.73 -1.74
C GLU A 160 -7.25 13.27 -1.93
N ALA A 161 -6.07 13.10 -2.52
CA ALA A 161 -5.38 11.81 -2.60
C ALA A 161 -4.32 11.73 -1.50
N VAL A 162 -4.21 10.57 -0.85
CA VAL A 162 -3.20 10.33 0.18
C VAL A 162 -1.80 10.43 -0.43
N PRO A 163 -0.94 11.34 0.06
CA PRO A 163 0.43 11.45 -0.43
C PRO A 163 1.27 10.25 0.03
N SER A 164 2.19 9.82 -0.82
CA SER A 164 3.24 8.89 -0.41
C SER A 164 4.33 9.61 0.36
N ILE A 165 5.03 8.89 1.25
CA ILE A 165 6.20 9.42 1.95
C ILE A 165 7.23 9.86 0.91
N ALA A 166 7.73 11.09 1.04
CA ALA A 166 8.61 11.78 0.08
C ALA A 166 8.00 12.10 -1.30
N ASN A 167 6.67 11.98 -1.45
CA ASN A 167 5.90 12.30 -2.67
C ASN A 167 6.44 11.61 -3.95
N ARG A 168 7.03 10.42 -3.80
CA ARG A 168 7.57 9.62 -4.91
C ARG A 168 7.75 8.15 -4.53
N PRO A 169 7.79 7.22 -5.51
CA PRO A 169 8.15 5.83 -5.27
C PRO A 169 9.56 5.69 -4.67
N TRP A 170 9.69 4.78 -3.72
CA TRP A 170 10.98 4.43 -3.13
C TRP A 170 11.74 3.44 -3.99
N PHE A 171 11.03 2.57 -4.70
CA PHE A 171 11.62 1.62 -5.63
C PHE A 171 10.85 1.66 -6.95
N LEU A 172 11.60 1.59 -8.06
CA LEU A 172 11.09 1.60 -9.42
C LEU A 172 11.68 0.44 -10.20
N LYS A 173 10.85 -0.23 -11.00
CA LYS A 173 11.28 -1.27 -11.94
C LYS A 173 10.48 -1.10 -13.23
N THR A 174 11.10 -0.47 -14.23
CA THR A 174 10.47 -0.12 -15.51
C THR A 174 11.09 -0.84 -16.71
N MET A 175 12.29 -1.41 -16.55
CA MET A 175 13.04 -2.07 -17.63
C MET A 175 12.94 -3.61 -17.56
N VAL A 176 11.76 -4.13 -17.22
CA VAL A 176 11.52 -5.59 -17.14
C VAL A 176 10.15 -5.97 -17.66
N ARG A 177 9.99 -7.25 -18.02
CA ARG A 177 8.74 -7.81 -18.57
C ARG A 177 7.80 -8.41 -17.50
N TYR A 178 8.05 -8.15 -16.22
CA TYR A 178 7.26 -8.69 -15.10
C TYR A 178 6.81 -7.57 -14.16
N ARG A 179 5.69 -7.78 -13.46
CA ARG A 179 5.25 -6.87 -12.39
C ARG A 179 5.70 -7.36 -11.03
N LEU A 180 5.88 -6.40 -10.13
CA LEU A 180 6.08 -6.65 -8.70
C LEU A 180 4.71 -6.83 -8.06
N THR A 181 4.57 -7.88 -7.25
CA THR A 181 3.28 -8.30 -6.72
C THR A 181 3.28 -8.28 -5.21
N ARG A 182 4.01 -9.22 -4.58
CA ARG A 182 4.05 -9.41 -3.13
C ARG A 182 5.12 -8.54 -2.49
N ILE A 183 4.89 -8.17 -1.22
CA ILE A 183 5.81 -7.37 -0.41
C ILE A 183 5.83 -7.92 1.00
N VAL A 184 7.03 -8.11 1.56
CA VAL A 184 7.26 -8.37 2.99
C VAL A 184 8.43 -7.55 3.48
N VAL A 185 8.42 -7.18 4.76
CA VAL A 185 9.38 -6.24 5.33
C VAL A 185 9.93 -6.77 6.64
N ASP A 186 11.25 -6.68 6.81
CA ASP A 186 11.92 -6.77 8.10
C ASP A 186 12.30 -5.36 8.54
N ASN A 187 11.60 -4.80 9.53
CA ASN A 187 11.91 -3.46 10.06
C ASN A 187 12.95 -3.46 11.18
N LYS A 188 13.55 -4.62 11.50
CA LYS A 188 14.51 -4.82 12.59
C LYS A 188 15.73 -5.62 12.14
N ALA A 189 16.15 -5.43 10.89
CA ALA A 189 17.28 -6.13 10.31
C ALA A 189 18.62 -5.62 10.87
N GLY A 190 19.61 -6.51 10.83
CA GLY A 190 20.99 -6.26 11.25
C GLY A 190 21.25 -6.29 12.76
N PRO A 191 22.53 -6.20 13.19
CA PRO A 191 22.93 -6.43 14.58
C PRO A 191 22.26 -5.48 15.58
N HIS A 192 22.03 -4.23 15.17
CA HIS A 192 21.41 -3.18 15.99
C HIS A 192 19.90 -3.07 15.78
N LYS A 193 19.30 -3.92 14.94
CA LYS A 193 17.85 -3.94 14.65
C LYS A 193 17.28 -2.59 14.21
N ASN A 194 18.08 -1.84 13.46
CA ASN A 194 17.80 -0.47 13.03
C ASN A 194 17.74 -0.32 11.50
N HIS A 195 17.86 -1.42 10.76
CA HIS A 195 17.70 -1.43 9.32
C HIS A 195 16.33 -1.96 8.93
N THR A 196 15.75 -1.38 7.87
CA THR A 196 14.51 -1.86 7.26
C THR A 196 14.83 -2.49 5.90
N VAL A 197 14.70 -3.81 5.79
CA VAL A 197 14.91 -4.56 4.54
C VAL A 197 13.56 -4.97 3.98
N VAL A 198 13.37 -4.73 2.69
CA VAL A 198 12.13 -5.03 1.98
C VAL A 198 12.41 -6.09 0.91
N PHE A 199 11.53 -7.09 0.85
CA PHE A 199 11.54 -8.14 -0.17
C PHE A 199 10.29 -8.00 -1.04
N LEU A 200 10.49 -7.99 -2.36
CA LEU A 200 9.42 -7.89 -3.35
C LEU A 200 9.37 -9.17 -4.18
N GLY A 201 8.20 -9.79 -4.28
CA GLY A 201 7.93 -10.90 -5.19
C GLY A 201 7.46 -10.42 -6.56
N SER A 202 7.60 -11.26 -7.58
CA SER A 202 7.18 -10.97 -8.94
C SER A 202 6.36 -12.10 -9.57
N GLU A 203 5.80 -11.81 -10.75
CA GLU A 203 5.09 -12.78 -11.60
C GLU A 203 6.00 -13.84 -12.26
N LYS A 204 7.32 -13.72 -12.10
CA LYS A 204 8.31 -14.58 -12.77
C LYS A 204 9.25 -15.31 -11.80
N GLY A 205 8.87 -15.43 -10.53
CA GLY A 205 9.65 -16.15 -9.53
C GLY A 205 10.91 -15.41 -9.08
N ILE A 206 11.04 -14.14 -9.45
CA ILE A 206 12.14 -13.27 -9.05
C ILE A 206 11.74 -12.54 -7.77
N ILE A 207 12.63 -12.58 -6.79
CA ILE A 207 12.61 -11.77 -5.58
C ILE A 207 13.63 -10.65 -5.71
N LEU A 208 13.21 -9.44 -5.39
CA LEU A 208 14.08 -8.27 -5.26
C LEU A 208 14.20 -7.93 -3.78
N LYS A 209 15.43 -7.66 -3.35
CA LYS A 209 15.75 -7.26 -1.98
C LYS A 209 16.34 -5.85 -2.02
N PHE A 210 15.82 -4.95 -1.19
CA PHE A 210 16.36 -3.61 -1.05
C PHE A 210 16.36 -3.16 0.41
N LEU A 211 17.30 -2.28 0.74
CA LEU A 211 17.38 -1.59 2.02
C LEU A 211 16.63 -0.26 1.91
N ALA A 212 15.61 -0.05 2.74
CA ALA A 212 14.99 1.26 2.89
C ALA A 212 15.91 2.14 3.76
N LYS A 213 16.37 3.26 3.18
CA LYS A 213 17.24 4.21 3.88
C LYS A 213 16.39 5.29 4.54
N MET A 214 16.79 5.61 5.76
CA MET A 214 16.22 6.71 6.51
C MET A 214 17.26 7.83 6.61
N ASN A 215 16.93 9.01 6.08
CA ASN A 215 17.75 10.22 6.21
C ASN A 215 16.97 11.24 7.03
N ASN A 216 17.59 11.79 8.07
CA ASN A 216 17.00 12.80 8.96
C ASN A 216 15.62 12.42 9.53
N GLY A 217 15.42 11.15 9.86
CA GLY A 217 14.14 10.65 10.38
C GLY A 217 13.04 10.44 9.33
N PHE A 218 13.32 10.69 8.05
CA PHE A 218 12.41 10.44 6.93
C PHE A 218 12.94 9.32 6.03
N LEU A 219 12.03 8.46 5.57
CA LEU A 219 12.34 7.41 4.60
C LEU A 219 12.41 8.05 3.21
N ASN A 220 13.62 8.31 2.72
CA ASN A 220 13.85 9.16 1.55
C ASN A 220 14.54 8.45 0.38
N ASP A 221 15.10 7.26 0.59
CA ASP A 221 15.87 6.57 -0.46
C ASP A 221 15.82 5.04 -0.27
N SER A 222 16.15 4.30 -1.33
CA SER A 222 16.33 2.86 -1.26
C SER A 222 17.68 2.44 -1.86
N LEU A 223 18.24 1.35 -1.36
CA LEU A 223 19.41 0.72 -1.95
C LEU A 223 19.05 -0.68 -2.39
N PHE A 224 19.11 -0.92 -3.69
CA PHE A 224 18.96 -2.25 -4.26
C PHE A 224 20.13 -3.14 -3.80
N LEU A 225 19.82 -4.26 -3.14
CA LEU A 225 20.81 -5.18 -2.59
C LEU A 225 20.99 -6.41 -3.47
N GLU A 226 19.88 -7.04 -3.87
CA GLU A 226 19.95 -8.36 -4.49
C GLU A 226 18.74 -8.66 -5.40
N GLU A 227 19.00 -9.34 -6.52
CA GLU A 227 17.99 -10.00 -7.34
C GLU A 227 18.18 -11.52 -7.24
N LEU A 228 17.08 -12.26 -7.08
CA LEU A 228 17.14 -13.72 -7.01
C LEU A 228 15.95 -14.37 -7.70
N ASN A 229 16.21 -15.25 -8.68
CA ASN A 229 15.20 -16.20 -9.14
C ASN A 229 15.13 -17.39 -8.17
N VAL A 230 13.96 -17.60 -7.56
CA VAL A 230 13.72 -18.65 -6.56
C VAL A 230 12.82 -19.78 -7.06
N TYR A 231 12.26 -19.65 -8.26
CA TYR A 231 11.49 -20.75 -8.86
C TYR A 231 12.42 -21.88 -9.30
N ASN A 232 12.12 -23.10 -8.87
CA ASN A 232 12.86 -24.30 -9.26
C ASN A 232 11.99 -25.19 -10.15
N PRO A 233 12.21 -25.22 -11.48
CA PRO A 233 11.42 -26.04 -12.40
C PRO A 233 11.42 -27.53 -12.03
N ASP A 234 12.55 -28.07 -11.58
CA ASP A 234 12.68 -29.50 -11.25
C ASP A 234 11.83 -29.93 -10.05
N ARG A 235 11.38 -28.96 -9.23
CA ARG A 235 10.58 -29.21 -8.01
C ARG A 235 9.20 -28.60 -8.03
N CYS A 236 8.99 -27.57 -8.86
CA CYS A 236 7.77 -26.77 -8.86
C CYS A 236 7.00 -26.84 -10.18
N SER A 237 7.53 -27.50 -11.22
CA SER A 237 6.76 -27.77 -12.43
C SER A 237 5.91 -29.02 -12.21
N ILE A 238 4.59 -28.90 -12.34
CA ILE A 238 3.64 -30.01 -12.26
C ILE A 238 3.06 -30.21 -13.65
N ASP A 239 3.10 -31.44 -14.16
CA ASP A 239 2.57 -31.83 -15.48
C ASP A 239 3.09 -30.95 -16.65
N GLY A 240 4.32 -30.46 -16.54
CA GLY A 240 4.95 -29.59 -17.54
C GLY A 240 4.43 -28.14 -17.55
N VAL A 241 3.65 -27.73 -16.55
CA VAL A 241 3.12 -26.36 -16.44
C VAL A 241 3.97 -25.52 -15.48
N ASP A 242 4.61 -24.50 -16.04
CA ASP A 242 5.47 -23.56 -15.33
C ASP A 242 4.72 -22.29 -14.89
N ASP A 243 4.00 -22.32 -13.77
CA ASP A 243 3.46 -21.10 -13.14
C ASP A 243 4.45 -20.49 -12.15
N LYS A 244 5.26 -19.54 -12.65
CA LYS A 244 6.31 -18.87 -11.87
C LYS A 244 5.79 -17.71 -11.03
N ARG A 245 4.48 -17.52 -10.91
CA ARG A 245 3.90 -16.39 -10.17
C ARG A 245 4.03 -16.62 -8.67
N ILE A 246 4.68 -15.69 -7.97
CA ILE A 246 4.72 -15.70 -6.50
C ILE A 246 3.33 -15.31 -5.98
N ILE A 247 2.65 -16.23 -5.31
CA ILE A 247 1.29 -16.06 -4.78
C ILE A 247 1.27 -15.68 -3.30
N GLY A 248 2.36 -15.89 -2.57
CA GLY A 248 2.48 -15.52 -1.16
C GLY A 248 3.94 -15.44 -0.73
N MET A 249 4.20 -14.61 0.28
CA MET A 249 5.52 -14.47 0.90
C MET A 249 5.32 -14.29 2.41
N GLN A 250 6.12 -14.97 3.22
CA GLN A 250 6.10 -14.85 4.68
C GLN A 250 7.53 -14.79 5.21
N ILE A 251 7.84 -13.76 5.98
CA ILE A 251 9.15 -13.63 6.64
C ILE A 251 9.14 -14.30 8.01
N ASP A 252 10.15 -15.12 8.27
CA ASP A 252 10.45 -15.71 9.57
C ASP A 252 11.84 -15.22 10.02
N THR A 253 11.83 -14.13 10.80
CA THR A 253 13.06 -13.51 11.32
C THR A 253 13.76 -14.40 12.35
N ARG A 254 13.07 -15.33 13.01
CA ARG A 254 13.67 -16.26 13.98
C ARG A 254 14.39 -17.41 13.28
N GLY A 255 13.75 -17.98 12.25
CA GLY A 255 14.32 -19.04 11.42
C GLY A 255 15.26 -18.53 10.32
N HIS A 256 15.54 -17.22 10.29
CA HIS A 256 16.35 -16.53 9.28
C HIS A 256 15.97 -16.89 7.84
N ALA A 257 14.66 -16.97 7.58
CA ALA A 257 14.12 -17.44 6.31
C ALA A 257 12.96 -16.60 5.79
N LEU A 258 12.84 -16.58 4.48
CA LEU A 258 11.72 -16.09 3.71
C LEU A 258 11.05 -17.28 3.02
N TRP A 259 9.80 -17.52 3.35
CA TRP A 259 8.98 -18.54 2.71
C TRP A 259 8.26 -17.94 1.51
N VAL A 260 8.40 -18.58 0.35
CA VAL A 260 7.90 -18.08 -0.93
C VAL A 260 6.97 -19.13 -1.52
N ALA A 261 5.70 -18.78 -1.65
CA ALA A 261 4.68 -19.67 -2.19
C ALA A 261 4.45 -19.43 -3.68
N PHE A 262 4.46 -20.51 -4.44
CA PHE A 262 3.96 -20.64 -5.81
C PHE A 262 2.67 -21.47 -5.77
N THR A 263 1.97 -21.58 -6.90
CA THR A 263 0.75 -22.41 -6.99
C THR A 263 1.01 -23.89 -6.75
N SER A 264 2.22 -24.36 -7.06
CA SER A 264 2.62 -25.77 -7.00
C SER A 264 3.57 -26.14 -5.86
N CYS A 265 4.24 -25.16 -5.23
CA CYS A 265 5.30 -25.44 -4.26
C CYS A 265 5.52 -24.28 -3.29
N VAL A 266 6.25 -24.54 -2.20
CA VAL A 266 6.75 -23.52 -1.28
C VAL A 266 8.26 -23.65 -1.17
N VAL A 267 8.97 -22.53 -1.34
CA VAL A 267 10.44 -22.47 -1.31
C VAL A 267 10.90 -21.72 -0.06
N LYS A 268 11.82 -22.32 0.69
CA LYS A 268 12.52 -21.67 1.81
C LYS A 268 13.76 -20.96 1.27
N VAL A 269 13.81 -19.64 1.42
CA VAL A 269 14.92 -18.78 0.97
C VAL A 269 15.59 -18.17 2.20
N PRO A 270 16.90 -18.37 2.44
CA PRO A 270 17.60 -17.69 3.52
C PRO A 270 17.51 -16.16 3.37
N LEU A 271 17.33 -15.41 4.46
CA LEU A 271 17.26 -13.93 4.41
C LEU A 271 18.57 -13.29 3.95
N SER A 272 19.68 -14.00 4.13
CA SER A 272 21.00 -13.59 3.67
C SER A 272 21.80 -14.75 3.12
N ARG A 273 22.74 -14.44 2.25
CA ARG A 273 23.62 -15.42 1.58
C ARG A 273 25.08 -15.03 1.79
N CYS A 274 25.44 -14.70 3.02
CA CYS A 274 26.75 -14.13 3.36
C CYS A 274 27.92 -15.03 2.94
N GLU A 275 27.75 -16.36 3.09
CA GLU A 275 28.74 -17.36 2.67
C GLU A 275 29.07 -17.31 1.17
N ARG A 276 28.19 -16.72 0.34
CA ARG A 276 28.47 -16.50 -1.10
C ARG A 276 29.68 -15.60 -1.33
N HIS A 277 30.01 -14.72 -0.38
CA HIS A 277 31.19 -13.86 -0.47
C HIS A 277 32.50 -14.61 -0.12
N GLY A 278 32.39 -15.82 0.47
CA GLY A 278 33.52 -16.62 0.92
C GLY A 278 34.46 -15.82 1.82
N ARG A 279 35.78 -15.93 1.59
CA ARG A 279 36.80 -15.18 2.34
C ARG A 279 37.09 -13.77 1.77
N CYS A 280 36.35 -13.32 0.76
CA CYS A 280 36.60 -12.04 0.10
C CYS A 280 35.98 -10.89 0.90
N LYS A 281 36.76 -10.28 1.80
CA LYS A 281 36.35 -9.12 2.60
C LYS A 281 35.77 -7.98 1.76
N LYS A 282 36.37 -7.68 0.61
CA LYS A 282 35.91 -6.61 -0.29
C LYS A 282 34.48 -6.84 -0.77
N SER A 283 34.15 -8.06 -1.17
CA SER A 283 32.80 -8.43 -1.65
C SER A 283 31.78 -8.41 -0.51
N CYS A 284 32.13 -8.95 0.65
CA CYS A 284 31.26 -8.96 1.83
C CYS A 284 30.88 -7.53 2.26
N ILE A 285 31.86 -6.65 2.45
CA ILE A 285 31.62 -5.26 2.85
C ILE A 285 30.89 -4.46 1.78
N ALA A 286 31.19 -4.69 0.50
CA ALA A 286 30.52 -4.02 -0.62
C ALA A 286 29.04 -4.44 -0.79
N SER A 287 28.62 -5.59 -0.25
CA SER A 287 27.22 -6.04 -0.31
C SER A 287 26.27 -5.06 0.38
N ARG A 288 26.74 -4.40 1.45
CA ARG A 288 25.94 -3.51 2.32
C ARG A 288 24.65 -4.16 2.84
N ASP A 289 24.61 -5.49 2.87
CA ASP A 289 23.49 -6.27 3.35
C ASP A 289 23.50 -6.26 4.89
N PRO A 290 22.46 -5.72 5.57
CA PRO A 290 22.44 -5.64 7.02
C PRO A 290 22.59 -6.99 7.74
N TYR A 291 22.32 -8.10 7.05
CA TYR A 291 22.47 -9.44 7.61
C TYR A 291 23.88 -10.05 7.46
N CYS A 292 24.81 -9.37 6.79
CA CYS A 292 26.18 -9.86 6.54
C CYS A 292 27.21 -8.91 7.16
N GLY A 293 28.38 -9.46 7.54
CA GLY A 293 29.47 -8.72 8.18
C GLY A 293 30.78 -9.49 8.23
#